data_AF-A0A353PRQ5-F1
#
_entry.id   AF-A0A353PRQ5-F1
#
_cell.length_a   1.000
_cell.length_b   1.000
_cell.length_c   1.000
_cell.angle_alpha   90.00
_cell.angle_beta   90.00
_cell.angle_gamma   90.00
#
_symmetry.space_group_name_H-M   'P 1'
#
loop_
_entity.id
_entity.type
_entity.pdbx_description
1 polymer ?
#
loop_
_entity_poly.entity_id
_entity_poly.type
_entity_poly.pdbx_seq_one_letter_code
_entity_poly.pdbx_strand_id
1 'polypeptide(L)'
;MNDQLSPEIEALLAETAKKPSFGLSKIDEDESLGFQKESGWGSPKIDEKKDSHLEVDLSLTGFKPITEFFSSDLNPVFGNPNYYKTALAGETEAAQRFHTVLSKYLTSKDPKDRSVVRQQLNTLYWELVRSIAPKTVSLTIEEEKKMLLRFGLVLPSLLTNEQKDTFASVFSKNNTGEPVFYVDEWFRDIGNGKMAPSATDEARPTKKDSGGGSAEAQRLRQLIAKNDGKLQTAERMLTARERERSMLEIELKSKVDKFCEHPSYGNDIHKGFLTEVQKKLVPSIGEDLKNLLKIDREIQSYLEEYTDAKEVAESLETKIQAMPEDCEVNTSDILQEIDTVRQMAKMTVGRQGNHFPLLTREFFHCMPRQTGYRENVIDLMAKIESIDPGAFCRIHKNNQNRIVPYVLLVPTYGDSGMCWEPFDRYNRVTSRGRIVVPMYPRNLEIALLTAVADLRWQVAKEKASYYWMEEGLTGQYYQWFYTQKLRGDVKEYFINDYILWMTKESEGVQRLEKEVRGVFWRHMPFSQEIKENLRTRSLVYQELYQRDLNRAMSDGY
;
A
#
# COMPACT_ATOMS: atom_id res chain seq x y z
N MET A 1 42.96 -16.15 -4.76
CA MET A 1 42.39 -15.16 -5.70
C MET A 1 43.38 -14.02 -5.81
N ASN A 2 44.07 -13.88 -6.93
CA ASN A 2 44.81 -12.66 -7.26
C ASN A 2 43.88 -11.80 -8.12
N ASP A 3 42.87 -11.19 -7.48
CA ASP A 3 41.94 -10.25 -8.13
C ASP A 3 42.46 -8.83 -7.89
N GLN A 4 43.17 -8.27 -8.87
CA GLN A 4 43.42 -6.83 -8.89
C GLN A 4 42.11 -6.14 -9.31
N LEU A 5 41.56 -5.31 -8.41
CA LEU A 5 40.45 -4.42 -8.73
C LEU A 5 40.93 -3.39 -9.77
N SER A 6 40.02 -2.91 -10.61
CA SER A 6 40.37 -1.82 -11.55
C SER A 6 40.78 -0.55 -10.76
N PRO A 7 41.82 0.19 -11.20
CA PRO A 7 42.32 1.37 -10.49
C PRO A 7 41.24 2.43 -10.21
N GLU A 8 40.24 2.56 -11.08
CA GLU A 8 39.11 3.48 -10.90
C GLU A 8 38.17 3.04 -9.78
N ILE A 9 37.91 1.74 -9.65
CA ILE A 9 37.10 1.20 -8.55
C ILE A 9 37.89 1.31 -7.25
N GLU A 10 39.21 1.07 -7.25
CA GLU A 10 40.06 1.28 -6.08
C GLU A 10 40.06 2.76 -5.62
N ALA A 11 40.12 3.71 -6.55
CA ALA A 11 40.01 5.14 -6.24
C ALA A 11 38.65 5.48 -5.61
N LEU A 12 37.55 4.96 -6.19
CA LEU A 12 36.20 5.12 -5.66
C LEU A 12 36.03 4.48 -4.27
N LEU A 13 36.67 3.32 -4.01
CA LEU A 13 36.65 2.69 -2.70
C LEU A 13 37.41 3.51 -1.65
N ALA A 14 38.53 4.13 -2.02
CA ALA A 14 39.27 5.04 -1.14
C ALA A 14 38.43 6.27 -0.74
N GLU A 15 37.60 6.80 -1.64
CA GLU A 15 36.67 7.90 -1.33
C GLU A 15 35.56 7.48 -0.35
N THR A 16 35.15 6.21 -0.38
CA THR A 16 34.08 5.67 0.47
C THR A 16 34.45 5.71 1.96
N ALA A 17 35.74 5.64 2.30
CA ALA A 17 36.28 5.65 3.66
C ALA A 17 36.19 7.02 4.39
N LYS A 18 35.78 8.10 3.71
CA LYS A 18 35.53 9.39 4.36
C LYS A 18 34.29 9.28 5.26
N LYS A 19 34.46 9.62 6.55
CA LYS A 19 33.37 9.62 7.54
C LYS A 19 32.23 10.53 7.09
N PRO A 20 30.96 10.14 7.33
CA PRO A 20 29.80 11.01 7.09
C PRO A 20 29.98 12.32 7.87
N SER A 21 29.72 13.46 7.22
CA SER A 21 29.90 14.80 7.80
C SER A 21 28.53 15.47 7.89
N PHE A 22 27.96 15.50 9.10
CA PHE A 22 26.60 15.98 9.30
C PHE A 22 26.51 17.51 9.22
N GLY A 23 25.57 18.00 8.41
CA GLY A 23 25.17 19.39 8.33
C GLY A 23 23.86 19.51 7.57
N LEU A 24 22.75 19.11 8.21
CA LEU A 24 21.41 19.36 7.67
C LEU A 24 21.15 20.87 7.74
N SER A 25 21.09 21.53 6.59
CA SER A 25 20.48 22.86 6.50
C SER A 25 19.00 22.71 6.82
N LYS A 26 18.48 23.50 7.77
CA LYS A 26 17.06 23.60 8.07
C LYS A 26 16.31 23.80 6.75
N ILE A 27 15.52 22.81 6.35
CA ILE A 27 14.64 22.90 5.21
C ILE A 27 13.46 23.75 5.67
N ASP A 28 13.18 24.83 4.94
CA ASP A 28 12.12 25.79 5.26
C ASP A 28 10.77 25.07 5.42
N GLU A 29 10.26 25.09 6.65
CA GLU A 29 8.86 24.82 6.95
C GLU A 29 8.07 26.03 6.45
N ASP A 30 7.33 25.87 5.34
CA ASP A 30 6.32 26.84 4.96
C ASP A 30 4.91 26.21 5.01
N GLU A 31 4.05 26.91 5.74
CA GLU A 31 2.62 26.77 6.00
C GLU A 31 2.04 25.41 6.42
N SER A 32 2.14 25.11 7.72
CA SER A 32 1.17 24.25 8.42
C SER A 32 0.13 25.11 9.15
N LEU A 33 -1.14 24.95 8.75
CA LEU A 33 -2.30 25.52 9.42
C LEU A 33 -2.48 24.87 10.80
N GLY A 34 -2.59 25.71 11.83
CA GLY A 34 -2.55 25.30 13.23
C GLY A 34 -3.74 24.44 13.67
N PHE A 35 -3.44 23.37 14.38
CA PHE A 35 -4.40 22.65 15.22
C PHE A 35 -3.83 22.43 16.63
N GLN A 36 -4.66 22.76 17.61
CA GLN A 36 -4.35 22.75 19.03
C GLN A 36 -4.20 21.31 19.57
N LYS A 37 -3.14 21.08 20.34
CA LYS A 37 -2.91 19.86 21.12
C LYS A 37 -3.89 19.81 22.29
N GLU A 38 -4.76 18.80 22.32
CA GLU A 38 -5.37 18.32 23.57
C GLU A 38 -4.61 17.07 24.07
N SER A 39 -4.12 17.19 25.29
CA SER A 39 -3.42 16.14 26.05
C SER A 39 -4.44 15.29 26.83
N GLY A 40 -4.41 13.97 26.66
CA GLY A 40 -5.39 13.08 27.31
C GLY A 40 -5.10 11.57 27.25
N TRP A 41 -4.12 11.11 28.04
CA TRP A 41 -4.05 9.81 28.74
C TRP A 41 -4.22 8.46 27.99
N GLY A 42 -3.22 7.59 28.18
CA GLY A 42 -3.40 6.13 28.29
C GLY A 42 -2.67 5.30 27.25
N SER A 43 -1.35 5.13 27.37
CA SER A 43 -0.56 4.20 26.55
C SER A 43 -1.00 2.75 26.82
N PRO A 44 -1.56 2.01 25.84
CA PRO A 44 -1.75 0.58 25.98
C PRO A 44 -0.40 -0.11 25.73
N LYS A 45 -0.06 -1.03 26.63
CA LYS A 45 1.09 -1.93 26.52
C LYS A 45 1.11 -2.61 25.14
N ILE A 46 2.27 -2.55 24.49
CA ILE A 46 2.54 -3.22 23.22
C ILE A 46 2.74 -4.71 23.55
N ASP A 47 1.70 -5.52 23.34
CA ASP A 47 1.85 -6.96 23.23
C ASP A 47 2.68 -7.28 21.98
N GLU A 48 3.63 -8.20 22.11
CA GLU A 48 4.44 -8.76 21.02
C GLU A 48 3.52 -9.41 19.96
N LYS A 49 3.07 -8.63 18.97
CA LYS A 49 2.12 -9.07 17.94
C LYS A 49 2.83 -9.73 16.75
N LYS A 50 2.15 -10.75 16.20
CA LYS A 50 2.15 -11.17 14.78
C LYS A 50 2.54 -10.03 13.83
N ASP A 51 3.24 -10.35 12.74
CA ASP A 51 3.66 -9.41 11.67
C ASP A 51 2.46 -8.57 11.14
N SER A 52 2.21 -7.44 11.80
CA SER A 52 0.97 -6.64 11.65
C SER A 52 0.79 -6.02 10.27
N HIS A 53 1.86 -5.91 9.49
CA HIS A 53 1.85 -5.29 8.17
C HIS A 53 1.38 -6.22 7.04
N LEU A 54 1.29 -7.53 7.30
CA LEU A 54 0.82 -8.53 6.33
C LEU A 54 -0.69 -8.79 6.46
N GLU A 55 -1.17 -8.95 7.69
CA GLU A 55 -2.59 -9.17 7.97
C GLU A 55 -3.40 -7.89 7.73
N VAL A 56 -4.65 -8.02 7.26
CA VAL A 56 -5.54 -6.88 7.04
C VAL A 56 -6.35 -6.65 8.30
N ASP A 57 -6.04 -5.57 9.02
CA ASP A 57 -6.84 -5.11 10.15
C ASP A 57 -7.97 -4.18 9.68
N LEU A 58 -9.18 -4.74 9.58
CA LEU A 58 -10.38 -4.03 9.15
C LEU A 58 -10.92 -3.02 10.18
N SER A 59 -10.31 -2.93 11.36
CA SER A 59 -10.65 -1.95 12.41
C SER A 59 -9.93 -0.60 12.22
N LEU A 60 -8.85 -0.57 11.45
CA LEU A 60 -8.09 0.66 11.19
C LEU A 60 -8.87 1.60 10.25
N THR A 61 -8.90 2.89 10.59
CA THR A 61 -9.67 3.91 9.87
C THR A 61 -8.80 4.87 9.04
N GLY A 62 -7.48 4.87 9.24
CA GLY A 62 -6.55 5.75 8.53
C GLY A 62 -5.10 5.41 8.84
N PHE A 63 -4.16 6.06 8.15
CA PHE A 63 -2.73 5.95 8.43
C PHE A 63 -2.35 6.67 9.72
N LYS A 64 -1.35 6.15 10.43
CA LYS A 64 -0.73 6.88 11.53
C LYS A 64 0.16 8.00 10.97
N PRO A 65 0.11 9.22 11.53
CA PRO A 65 1.00 10.30 11.10
C PRO A 65 2.48 9.92 11.23
N ILE A 66 3.27 10.22 10.21
CA ILE A 66 4.72 10.08 10.25
C ILE A 66 5.31 11.31 10.93
N THR A 67 5.95 11.11 12.07
CA THR A 67 6.61 12.20 12.83
C THR A 67 8.09 12.34 12.49
N GLU A 68 8.73 11.25 12.07
CA GLU A 68 10.15 11.22 11.71
C GLU A 68 10.32 10.58 10.34
N PHE A 69 10.99 11.28 9.43
CA PHE A 69 11.23 10.81 8.06
C PHE A 69 12.61 10.17 7.87
N PHE A 70 13.54 10.46 8.79
CA PHE A 70 14.91 9.98 8.77
C PHE A 70 15.36 9.64 10.18
N SER A 71 16.15 8.59 10.30
CA SER A 71 16.82 8.17 11.51
C SER A 71 17.96 9.11 11.87
N SER A 72 18.11 9.42 13.17
CA SER A 72 19.31 10.07 13.68
C SER A 72 20.56 9.17 13.59
N ASP A 73 20.35 7.86 13.63
CA ASP A 73 21.41 6.86 13.56
C ASP A 73 21.68 6.50 12.09
N LEU A 74 22.85 6.91 11.59
CA LEU A 74 23.28 6.61 10.24
C LEU A 74 23.73 5.15 10.12
N ASN A 75 23.28 4.48 9.06
CA ASN A 75 23.69 3.12 8.75
C ASN A 75 25.20 3.08 8.44
N PRO A 76 26.02 2.41 9.26
CA PRO A 76 27.49 2.44 9.15
C PRO A 76 28.00 1.79 7.86
N VAL A 77 27.18 0.96 7.22
CA VAL A 77 27.53 0.23 5.98
C VAL A 77 27.89 1.16 4.84
N PHE A 78 27.32 2.36 4.78
CA PHE A 78 27.66 3.36 3.78
C PHE A 78 29.11 3.85 3.91
N GLY A 79 29.68 3.78 5.12
CA GLY A 79 31.08 4.10 5.39
C GLY A 79 32.05 2.93 5.19
N ASN A 80 31.58 1.73 4.84
CA ASN A 80 32.42 0.54 4.75
C ASN A 80 33.36 0.60 3.52
N PRO A 81 34.69 0.64 3.69
CA PRO A 81 35.64 0.63 2.57
C PRO A 81 35.59 -0.67 1.74
N ASN A 82 35.10 -1.76 2.33
CA ASN A 82 34.95 -3.06 1.67
C ASN A 82 33.55 -3.27 1.07
N TYR A 83 32.67 -2.25 1.06
CA TYR A 83 31.26 -2.39 0.64
C TYR A 83 31.11 -3.18 -0.66
N TYR A 84 31.83 -2.76 -1.70
CA TYR A 84 31.73 -3.37 -3.04
C TYR A 84 32.16 -4.83 -3.04
N LYS A 85 33.25 -5.16 -2.32
CA LYS A 85 33.75 -6.54 -2.21
C LYS A 85 32.72 -7.42 -1.48
N THR A 86 32.15 -6.93 -0.37
CA THR A 86 31.15 -7.66 0.42
C THR A 86 29.85 -7.85 -0.37
N ALA A 87 29.35 -6.82 -1.06
CA ALA A 87 28.15 -6.90 -1.87
C ALA A 87 28.24 -8.00 -2.94
N LEU A 88 29.40 -8.10 -3.60
CA LEU A 88 29.67 -9.07 -4.66
C LEU A 88 30.22 -10.43 -4.18
N ALA A 89 30.57 -10.55 -2.89
CA ALA A 89 31.14 -11.77 -2.35
C ALA A 89 30.18 -12.96 -2.51
N GLY A 90 30.69 -14.10 -2.97
CA GLY A 90 29.91 -15.32 -3.11
C GLY A 90 28.95 -15.37 -4.31
N GLU A 91 29.02 -14.41 -5.26
CA GLU A 91 28.22 -14.40 -6.52
C GLU A 91 29.05 -14.74 -7.79
N THR A 92 30.25 -15.30 -7.60
CA THR A 92 31.21 -15.81 -8.60
C THR A 92 31.06 -15.23 -10.02
N GLU A 93 30.44 -15.97 -10.95
CA GLU A 93 30.38 -15.64 -12.37
C GLU A 93 29.54 -14.39 -12.66
N ALA A 94 28.44 -14.17 -11.92
CA ALA A 94 27.61 -12.98 -12.07
C ALA A 94 28.36 -11.73 -11.60
N ALA A 95 29.05 -11.81 -10.45
CA ALA A 95 29.87 -10.72 -9.92
C ALA A 95 31.04 -10.36 -10.84
N GLN A 96 31.76 -11.35 -11.38
CA GLN A 96 32.92 -11.09 -12.26
C GLN A 96 32.51 -10.40 -13.57
N ARG A 97 31.43 -10.90 -14.22
CA ARG A 97 30.91 -10.29 -15.45
C ARG A 97 30.41 -8.87 -15.18
N PHE A 98 29.69 -8.67 -14.08
CA PHE A 98 29.22 -7.36 -13.66
C PHE A 98 30.38 -6.39 -13.37
N HIS A 99 31.42 -6.81 -12.63
CA HIS A 99 32.60 -6.00 -12.33
C HIS A 99 33.34 -5.53 -13.59
N THR A 100 33.50 -6.44 -14.55
CA THR A 100 34.17 -6.15 -15.84
C THR A 100 33.42 -5.06 -16.61
N VAL A 101 32.10 -5.22 -16.75
CA VAL A 101 31.27 -4.26 -17.49
C VAL A 101 31.11 -2.93 -16.74
N LEU A 102 31.03 -2.95 -15.41
CA LEU A 102 31.00 -1.73 -14.60
C LEU A 102 32.32 -0.93 -14.74
N SER A 103 33.47 -1.60 -14.66
CA SER A 103 34.77 -0.95 -14.87
C SER A 103 34.87 -0.31 -16.26
N LYS A 104 34.39 -1.00 -17.28
CA LYS A 104 34.29 -0.46 -18.64
C LYS A 104 33.35 0.74 -18.70
N TYR A 105 32.22 0.71 -18.01
CA TYR A 105 31.26 1.83 -17.97
C TYR A 105 31.89 3.09 -17.37
N LEU A 106 32.61 2.94 -16.24
CA LEU A 106 33.25 4.06 -15.54
C LEU A 106 34.40 4.70 -16.35
N THR A 107 35.08 3.92 -17.19
CA THR A 107 36.21 4.38 -18.02
C THR A 107 35.79 4.85 -19.42
N SER A 108 34.59 4.50 -19.88
CA SER A 108 34.10 4.84 -21.22
C SER A 108 33.79 6.33 -21.36
N LYS A 109 34.47 7.00 -22.30
CA LYS A 109 34.26 8.42 -22.63
C LYS A 109 33.35 8.63 -23.85
N ASP A 110 33.30 7.68 -24.79
CA ASP A 110 32.44 7.78 -25.99
C ASP A 110 30.96 7.53 -25.61
N PRO A 111 30.03 8.46 -25.92
CA PRO A 111 28.60 8.27 -25.68
C PRO A 111 28.00 7.00 -26.31
N LYS A 112 28.45 6.58 -27.50
CA LYS A 112 27.88 5.40 -28.19
C LYS A 112 28.27 4.11 -27.48
N ASP A 113 29.57 3.97 -27.18
CA ASP A 113 30.08 2.82 -26.42
C ASP A 113 29.46 2.77 -25.03
N ARG A 114 29.33 3.92 -24.36
CA ARG A 114 28.69 4.02 -23.05
C ARG A 114 27.23 3.57 -23.08
N SER A 115 26.49 3.84 -24.16
CA SER A 115 25.11 3.37 -24.32
C SER A 115 25.03 1.84 -24.45
N VAL A 116 25.94 1.21 -25.21
CA VAL A 116 25.99 -0.26 -25.34
C VAL A 116 26.36 -0.91 -24.02
N VAL A 117 27.38 -0.40 -23.35
CA VAL A 117 27.82 -0.88 -22.03
C VAL A 117 26.71 -0.71 -20.99
N ARG A 118 25.92 0.38 -21.06
CA ARG A 118 24.75 0.60 -20.19
C ARG A 118 23.69 -0.48 -20.35
N GLN A 119 23.38 -0.90 -21.58
CA GLN A 119 22.42 -1.98 -21.82
C GLN A 119 22.93 -3.32 -21.29
N GLN A 120 24.22 -3.62 -21.50
CA GLN A 120 24.87 -4.81 -20.95
C GLN A 120 24.83 -4.80 -19.41
N LEU A 121 25.12 -3.66 -18.79
CA LEU A 121 25.09 -3.51 -17.34
C LEU A 121 23.70 -3.73 -16.77
N ASN A 122 22.64 -3.26 -17.45
CA ASN A 122 21.27 -3.54 -17.03
C ASN A 122 20.96 -5.05 -17.00
N THR A 123 21.35 -5.79 -18.04
CA THR A 123 21.15 -7.24 -18.06
C THR A 123 21.93 -7.93 -16.94
N LEU A 124 23.21 -7.60 -16.78
CA LEU A 124 24.08 -8.20 -15.76
C LEU A 124 23.66 -7.83 -14.33
N TYR A 125 23.08 -6.64 -14.11
CA TYR A 125 22.52 -6.28 -12.82
C TYR A 125 21.39 -7.24 -12.41
N TRP A 126 20.47 -7.55 -13.32
CA TRP A 126 19.38 -8.48 -13.02
C TRP A 126 19.86 -9.92 -12.85
N GLU A 127 20.95 -10.32 -13.52
CA GLU A 127 21.62 -11.60 -13.24
C GLU A 127 22.24 -11.62 -11.83
N LEU A 128 22.85 -10.51 -11.40
CA LEU A 128 23.36 -10.34 -10.05
C LEU A 128 22.23 -10.37 -9.01
N VAL A 129 21.13 -9.65 -9.24
CA VAL A 129 19.92 -9.72 -8.40
C VAL A 129 19.41 -11.15 -8.29
N ARG A 130 19.40 -11.90 -9.40
CA ARG A 130 19.01 -13.33 -9.44
C ARG A 130 19.85 -14.21 -8.51
N SER A 131 21.15 -13.91 -8.38
CA SER A 131 22.06 -14.62 -7.47
C SER A 131 21.91 -14.22 -6.00
N ILE A 132 21.62 -12.95 -5.72
CA ILE A 132 21.55 -12.40 -4.36
C ILE A 132 20.18 -12.63 -3.73
N ALA A 133 19.09 -12.46 -4.47
CA ALA A 133 17.73 -12.46 -3.92
C ALA A 133 17.34 -13.72 -3.13
N PRO A 134 17.71 -14.97 -3.53
CA PRO A 134 17.44 -16.14 -2.70
C PRO A 134 18.07 -16.09 -1.30
N LYS A 135 19.16 -15.32 -1.13
CA LYS A 135 19.87 -15.19 0.14
C LYS A 135 19.14 -14.25 1.12
N THR A 136 18.15 -13.46 0.67
CA THR A 136 17.40 -12.54 1.55
C THR A 136 16.54 -13.25 2.59
N VAL A 137 16.23 -14.53 2.33
CA VAL A 137 15.55 -15.43 3.27
C VAL A 137 16.42 -15.74 4.49
N SER A 138 17.74 -15.75 4.32
CA SER A 138 18.65 -15.92 5.45
C SER A 138 18.69 -14.68 6.33
N LEU A 139 18.58 -14.88 7.64
CA LEU A 139 18.79 -13.84 8.64
C LEU A 139 20.23 -13.31 8.68
N THR A 140 21.18 -14.03 8.07
CA THR A 140 22.61 -13.71 8.07
C THR A 140 23.08 -12.97 6.82
N ILE A 141 22.18 -12.59 5.91
CA ILE A 141 22.57 -11.85 4.71
C ILE A 141 23.23 -10.51 5.08
N GLU A 142 24.36 -10.24 4.43
CA GLU A 142 25.14 -9.03 4.63
C GLU A 142 24.33 -7.79 4.24
N GLU A 143 24.49 -6.72 5.01
CA GLU A 143 23.70 -5.50 4.84
C GLU A 143 24.02 -4.81 3.50
N GLU A 144 25.26 -4.93 3.00
CA GLU A 144 25.67 -4.45 1.68
C GLU A 144 24.84 -5.07 0.56
N LYS A 145 24.50 -6.36 0.65
CA LYS A 145 23.63 -7.03 -0.32
C LYS A 145 22.19 -6.53 -0.24
N LYS A 146 21.70 -6.23 0.97
CA LYS A 146 20.38 -5.62 1.15
C LYS A 146 20.34 -4.24 0.53
N MET A 147 21.35 -3.39 0.78
CA MET A 147 21.42 -2.04 0.21
C MET A 147 21.54 -2.07 -1.33
N LEU A 148 22.23 -3.07 -1.89
CA LEU A 148 22.25 -3.32 -3.33
C LEU A 148 20.85 -3.60 -3.88
N LEU A 149 20.09 -4.51 -3.27
CA LEU A 149 18.73 -4.82 -3.72
C LEU A 149 17.74 -3.67 -3.46
N ARG A 150 17.85 -3.03 -2.30
CA ARG A 150 16.95 -1.98 -1.82
C ARG A 150 17.04 -0.70 -2.64
N PHE A 151 18.26 -0.25 -2.91
CA PHE A 151 18.51 1.04 -3.54
C PHE A 151 19.19 0.94 -4.90
N GLY A 152 19.52 -0.27 -5.40
CA GLY A 152 20.43 -0.37 -6.55
C GLY A 152 21.84 0.15 -6.22
N LEU A 153 22.20 0.21 -4.93
CA LEU A 153 23.46 0.78 -4.46
C LEU A 153 24.56 -0.27 -4.49
N VAL A 154 25.41 -0.19 -5.50
CA VAL A 154 26.55 -1.10 -5.62
C VAL A 154 27.83 -0.52 -5.02
N LEU A 155 27.97 0.80 -5.03
CA LEU A 155 29.17 1.47 -4.52
C LEU A 155 28.82 2.87 -3.98
N PRO A 156 29.00 3.15 -2.68
CA PRO A 156 28.58 4.42 -2.06
C PRO A 156 29.21 5.68 -2.65
N SER A 157 30.45 5.66 -3.12
CA SER A 157 31.07 6.85 -3.75
C SER A 157 30.59 7.15 -5.17
N LEU A 158 29.65 6.36 -5.72
CA LEU A 158 28.89 6.80 -6.90
C LEU A 158 27.91 7.93 -6.55
N LEU A 159 27.63 8.15 -5.27
CA LEU A 159 26.83 9.25 -4.73
C LEU A 159 27.70 10.43 -4.28
N THR A 160 27.08 11.60 -4.11
CA THR A 160 27.70 12.69 -3.33
C THR A 160 27.66 12.37 -1.83
N ASN A 161 28.48 13.04 -1.02
CA ASN A 161 28.47 12.82 0.45
C ASN A 161 27.09 13.12 1.07
N GLU A 162 26.43 14.17 0.62
CA GLU A 162 25.08 14.53 1.08
C GLU A 162 24.02 13.47 0.73
N GLN A 163 24.06 12.96 -0.50
CA GLN A 163 23.20 11.86 -0.94
C GLN A 163 23.49 10.60 -0.10
N LYS A 164 24.76 10.25 0.08
CA LYS A 164 25.19 9.13 0.90
C LYS A 164 24.67 9.23 2.34
N ASP A 165 24.78 10.39 2.97
CA ASP A 165 24.31 10.62 4.34
C ASP A 165 22.78 10.52 4.42
N THR A 166 22.07 11.03 3.40
CA THR A 166 20.61 10.88 3.29
C THR A 166 20.20 9.41 3.22
N PHE A 167 20.77 8.61 2.32
CA PHE A 167 20.46 7.18 2.21
C PHE A 167 20.88 6.40 3.46
N ALA A 168 21.97 6.79 4.14
CA ALA A 168 22.39 6.19 5.40
C ALA A 168 21.40 6.48 6.55
N SER A 169 20.68 7.60 6.50
CA SER A 169 19.66 7.97 7.49
C SER A 169 18.30 7.29 7.29
N VAL A 170 18.09 6.50 6.24
CA VAL A 170 16.81 5.82 6.00
C VAL A 170 16.60 4.70 7.03
N PHE A 171 15.39 4.57 7.58
CA PHE A 171 15.05 3.50 8.52
C PHE A 171 15.24 2.11 7.88
N SER A 172 16.10 1.30 8.49
CA SER A 172 16.37 -0.06 8.00
C SER A 172 15.17 -1.00 8.15
N LYS A 173 14.40 -0.87 9.23
CA LYS A 173 13.25 -1.72 9.57
C LYS A 173 11.93 -0.99 9.34
N ASN A 174 10.87 -1.76 9.07
CA ASN A 174 9.52 -1.22 9.02
C ASN A 174 8.97 -1.01 10.44
N ASN A 175 9.07 0.22 10.94
CA ASN A 175 8.54 0.59 12.26
C ASN A 175 7.08 1.07 12.21
N THR A 176 6.53 1.25 11.01
CA THR A 176 5.19 1.84 10.81
C THR A 176 4.07 0.81 10.92
N GLY A 177 4.35 -0.45 10.59
CA GLY A 177 3.33 -1.50 10.44
C GLY A 177 2.53 -1.41 9.15
N GLU A 178 2.85 -0.46 8.25
CA GLU A 178 2.18 -0.32 6.95
C GLU A 178 2.81 -1.25 5.90
N PRO A 179 2.03 -1.72 4.90
CA PRO A 179 2.44 -2.72 3.91
C PRO A 179 3.31 -2.15 2.77
N VAL A 180 4.36 -1.40 3.11
CA VAL A 180 5.27 -0.74 2.16
C VAL A 180 6.65 -1.38 2.23
N PHE A 181 7.04 -2.01 1.12
CA PHE A 181 8.20 -2.91 1.03
C PHE A 181 9.27 -2.35 0.12
N TYR A 182 10.51 -2.48 0.56
CA TYR A 182 11.65 -2.47 -0.35
C TYR A 182 11.81 -3.84 -1.04
N VAL A 183 12.48 -3.87 -2.19
CA VAL A 183 12.69 -5.11 -2.97
C VAL A 183 13.31 -6.25 -2.16
N ASP A 184 14.27 -5.96 -1.27
CA ASP A 184 14.90 -6.98 -0.42
C ASP A 184 13.91 -7.62 0.57
N GLU A 185 13.01 -6.80 1.12
CA GLU A 185 11.96 -7.23 2.05
C GLU A 185 10.89 -8.04 1.32
N TRP A 186 10.52 -7.59 0.13
CA TRP A 186 9.58 -8.26 -0.75
C TRP A 186 10.03 -9.69 -1.09
N PHE A 187 11.29 -9.84 -1.54
CA PHE A 187 11.85 -11.16 -1.84
C PHE A 187 11.97 -12.05 -0.59
N ARG A 188 12.38 -11.48 0.54
CA ARG A 188 12.49 -12.22 1.80
C ARG A 188 11.13 -12.79 2.22
N ASP A 189 10.09 -11.97 2.18
CA ASP A 189 8.79 -12.36 2.71
C ASP A 189 8.03 -13.31 1.76
N ILE A 190 8.25 -13.20 0.45
CA ILE A 190 7.81 -14.22 -0.51
C ILE A 190 8.60 -15.53 -0.33
N GLY A 191 9.92 -15.44 -0.17
CA GLY A 191 10.79 -16.59 0.03
C GLY A 191 10.51 -17.38 1.31
N ASN A 192 10.12 -16.67 2.38
CA ASN A 192 9.64 -17.24 3.64
C ASN A 192 8.19 -17.74 3.58
N GLY A 193 7.50 -17.61 2.44
CA GLY A 193 6.10 -18.01 2.29
C GLY A 193 5.10 -17.12 3.05
N LYS A 194 5.53 -15.97 3.58
CA LYS A 194 4.66 -15.00 4.27
C LYS A 194 3.78 -14.21 3.30
N MET A 195 4.24 -14.03 2.06
CA MET A 195 3.49 -13.42 0.96
C MET A 195 3.43 -14.36 -0.23
N ALA A 196 2.30 -14.39 -0.94
CA ALA A 196 2.19 -15.12 -2.19
C ALA A 196 3.01 -14.42 -3.30
N PRO A 197 3.55 -15.17 -4.29
CA PRO A 197 4.14 -14.57 -5.49
C PRO A 197 3.13 -13.74 -6.26
N SER A 198 3.62 -12.72 -6.96
CA SER A 198 2.78 -11.82 -7.75
C SER A 198 2.11 -12.55 -8.90
N ALA A 199 0.82 -12.30 -9.11
CA ALA A 199 0.09 -12.90 -10.23
C ALA A 199 0.61 -12.38 -11.58
N THR A 200 0.66 -13.25 -12.59
CA THR A 200 0.98 -12.92 -13.97
C THR A 200 -0.14 -13.46 -14.87
N ASP A 201 -0.42 -12.78 -15.99
CA ASP A 201 -1.45 -13.25 -16.94
C ASP A 201 -1.03 -14.52 -17.70
N GLU A 202 0.27 -14.80 -17.77
CA GLU A 202 0.78 -16.07 -18.26
C GLU A 202 0.36 -17.19 -17.30
N ALA A 203 -0.34 -18.20 -17.84
CA ALA A 203 -0.70 -19.40 -17.09
C ALA A 203 0.57 -19.97 -16.46
N ARG A 204 0.59 -20.13 -15.13
CA ARG A 204 1.70 -20.79 -14.43
C ARG A 204 2.00 -22.07 -15.19
N PRO A 205 3.22 -22.27 -15.75
CA PRO A 205 3.53 -23.51 -16.43
C PRO A 205 3.23 -24.62 -15.43
N THR A 206 2.29 -25.49 -15.78
CA THR A 206 2.04 -26.71 -15.03
C THR A 206 3.38 -27.43 -14.99
N LYS A 207 4.01 -27.49 -13.81
CA LYS A 207 5.23 -28.26 -13.63
C LYS A 207 4.95 -29.64 -14.24
N LYS A 208 5.75 -30.04 -15.23
CA LYS A 208 5.86 -31.45 -15.59
C LYS A 208 6.31 -32.18 -14.32
N ASP A 209 5.44 -33.05 -13.84
CA ASP A 209 5.65 -34.09 -12.83
C ASP A 209 6.97 -33.99 -12.04
N SER A 210 6.89 -33.25 -10.94
CA SER A 210 7.75 -33.47 -9.77
C SER A 210 6.84 -33.76 -8.59
N GLY A 211 6.30 -35.00 -8.55
CA GLY A 211 5.50 -35.54 -7.45
C GLY A 211 4.13 -34.88 -7.25
N GLY A 212 3.10 -35.70 -6.94
CA GLY A 212 1.74 -35.23 -6.69
C GLY A 212 1.57 -34.18 -5.56
N GLY A 213 2.61 -33.96 -4.74
CA GLY A 213 2.57 -33.04 -3.60
C GLY A 213 2.47 -31.55 -3.95
N SER A 214 3.12 -31.08 -5.03
CA SER A 214 3.15 -29.64 -5.35
C SER A 214 1.79 -29.09 -5.82
N ALA A 215 1.03 -29.89 -6.57
CA ALA A 215 -0.30 -29.50 -7.05
C ALA A 215 -1.36 -29.52 -5.93
N GLU A 216 -1.27 -30.51 -5.03
CA GLU A 216 -2.15 -30.60 -3.86
C GLU A 216 -1.89 -29.48 -2.86
N ALA A 217 -0.62 -29.16 -2.59
CA ALA A 217 -0.22 -28.02 -1.77
C ALA A 217 -0.74 -26.69 -2.35
N GLN A 218 -0.63 -26.49 -3.67
CA GLN A 218 -1.13 -25.30 -4.33
C GLN A 218 -2.66 -25.19 -4.26
N ARG A 219 -3.38 -26.31 -4.40
CA ARG A 219 -4.84 -26.35 -4.23
C ARG A 219 -5.26 -26.05 -2.79
N LEU A 220 -4.54 -26.57 -1.80
CA LEU A 220 -4.78 -26.27 -0.38
C LEU A 220 -4.57 -24.78 -0.08
N ARG A 221 -3.47 -24.18 -0.57
CA ARG A 221 -3.23 -22.73 -0.42
C ARG A 221 -4.35 -21.87 -1.04
N GLN A 222 -4.91 -22.27 -2.18
CA GLN A 222 -6.06 -21.57 -2.78
C GLN A 222 -7.32 -21.66 -1.91
N LEU A 223 -7.57 -22.83 -1.32
CA LEU A 223 -8.70 -23.01 -0.41
C LEU A 223 -8.54 -22.19 0.87
N ILE A 224 -7.32 -22.09 1.40
CA ILE A 224 -7.00 -21.24 2.55
C ILE A 224 -7.25 -19.78 2.22
N ALA A 225 -6.66 -19.24 1.14
CA ALA A 225 -6.85 -17.84 0.78
C ALA A 225 -8.34 -17.47 0.63
N LYS A 226 -9.14 -18.38 0.05
CA LYS A 226 -10.59 -18.21 -0.07
C LYS A 226 -11.30 -18.26 1.28
N ASN A 227 -10.88 -19.15 2.18
CA ASN A 227 -11.48 -19.28 3.50
C ASN A 227 -11.12 -18.12 4.43
N ASP A 228 -9.88 -17.65 4.39
CA ASP A 228 -9.41 -16.47 5.14
C ASP A 228 -10.26 -15.24 4.84
N GLY A 229 -10.58 -15.02 3.56
CA GLY A 229 -11.47 -13.93 3.16
C GLY A 229 -12.88 -14.04 3.74
N LYS A 230 -13.41 -15.26 3.88
CA LYS A 230 -14.70 -15.51 4.53
C LYS A 230 -14.60 -15.29 6.03
N LEU A 231 -13.58 -15.85 6.68
CA LEU A 231 -13.36 -15.77 8.12
C LEU A 231 -13.24 -14.31 8.57
N GLN A 232 -12.37 -13.52 7.93
CA GLN A 232 -12.19 -12.10 8.22
C GLN A 232 -13.48 -11.28 8.02
N THR A 233 -14.25 -11.60 6.97
CA THR A 233 -15.53 -10.93 6.73
C THR A 233 -16.54 -11.26 7.83
N ALA A 234 -16.68 -12.54 8.20
CA ALA A 234 -17.59 -12.99 9.24
C ALA A 234 -17.23 -12.38 10.61
N GLU A 235 -15.95 -12.39 10.97
CA GLU A 235 -15.44 -11.79 12.22
C GLU A 235 -15.73 -10.29 12.29
N ARG A 236 -15.52 -9.56 11.19
CA ARG A 236 -15.84 -8.12 11.13
C ARG A 236 -17.33 -7.86 11.31
N MET A 237 -18.19 -8.61 10.62
CA MET A 237 -19.64 -8.44 10.73
C MET A 237 -20.12 -8.71 12.16
N LEU A 238 -19.60 -9.78 12.76
CA LEU A 238 -19.90 -10.14 14.15
C LEU A 238 -19.46 -9.01 15.10
N THR A 239 -18.20 -8.59 15.04
CA THR A 239 -17.65 -7.52 15.88
C THR A 239 -18.41 -6.21 15.70
N ALA A 240 -18.78 -5.86 14.47
CA ALA A 240 -19.55 -4.64 14.18
C ALA A 240 -20.93 -4.68 14.83
N ARG A 241 -21.64 -5.81 14.76
CA ARG A 241 -22.96 -5.96 15.39
C ARG A 241 -22.88 -6.05 16.90
N GLU A 242 -21.84 -6.66 17.46
CA GLU A 242 -21.59 -6.64 18.91
C GLU A 242 -21.35 -5.22 19.43
N ARG A 243 -20.61 -4.39 18.69
CA ARG A 243 -20.43 -2.97 19.02
C ARG A 243 -21.74 -2.19 18.91
N GLU A 244 -22.52 -2.40 17.85
CA GLU A 244 -23.83 -1.77 17.68
C GLU A 244 -24.78 -2.13 18.83
N ARG A 245 -24.84 -3.42 19.21
CA ARG A 245 -25.59 -3.88 20.39
C ARG A 245 -25.13 -3.16 21.65
N SER A 246 -23.82 -3.11 21.89
CA SER A 246 -23.25 -2.47 23.09
C SER A 246 -23.60 -0.98 23.17
N MET A 247 -23.55 -0.26 22.05
CA MET A 247 -23.94 1.15 21.98
C MET A 247 -25.44 1.34 22.26
N LEU A 248 -26.29 0.50 21.67
CA LEU A 248 -27.74 0.54 21.87
C LEU A 248 -28.10 0.19 23.32
N GLU A 249 -27.41 -0.76 23.96
CA GLU A 249 -27.58 -1.11 25.37
C GLU A 249 -27.22 0.07 26.30
N ILE A 250 -26.14 0.80 26.00
CA ILE A 250 -25.75 2.01 26.74
C ILE A 250 -26.83 3.10 26.58
N GLU A 251 -27.31 3.33 25.36
CA GLU A 251 -28.35 4.34 25.10
C GLU A 251 -29.68 3.96 25.77
N LEU A 252 -30.10 2.70 25.64
CA LEU A 252 -31.30 2.15 26.26
C LEU A 252 -31.24 2.30 27.78
N LYS A 253 -30.08 1.97 28.40
CA LYS A 253 -29.88 2.17 29.84
C LYS A 253 -30.05 3.64 30.23
N SER A 254 -29.45 4.57 29.49
CA SER A 254 -29.62 6.01 29.74
C SER A 254 -31.08 6.47 29.61
N LYS A 255 -31.83 5.96 28.63
CA LYS A 255 -33.25 6.27 28.46
C LYS A 255 -34.10 5.70 29.60
N VAL A 256 -33.80 4.48 30.04
CA VAL A 256 -34.48 3.83 31.18
C VAL A 256 -34.18 4.57 32.48
N ASP A 257 -32.93 4.98 32.72
CA ASP A 257 -32.55 5.77 33.89
C ASP A 257 -33.37 7.08 33.95
N LYS A 258 -33.42 7.83 32.84
CA LYS A 258 -34.24 9.06 32.73
C LYS A 258 -35.74 8.80 32.89
N PHE A 259 -36.23 7.67 32.39
CA PHE A 259 -37.63 7.27 32.57
C PHE A 259 -37.96 7.00 34.04
N CYS A 260 -37.00 6.47 34.81
CA CYS A 260 -37.13 6.16 36.23
C CYS A 260 -36.83 7.33 37.18
N GLU A 261 -36.32 8.46 36.66
CA GLU A 261 -36.06 9.69 37.43
C GLU A 261 -37.36 10.45 37.74
N HIS A 262 -37.91 10.28 38.94
CA HIS A 262 -39.13 10.99 39.34
C HIS A 262 -38.81 12.20 40.22
N PRO A 263 -39.18 13.44 39.81
CA PRO A 263 -39.02 14.61 40.65
C PRO A 263 -39.88 14.49 41.92
N SER A 264 -39.35 14.93 43.06
CA SER A 264 -40.12 15.00 44.31
C SER A 264 -41.01 16.24 44.33
N TYR A 265 -42.19 16.12 44.91
CA TYR A 265 -43.03 17.28 45.20
C TYR A 265 -42.61 17.91 46.53
N GLY A 266 -41.94 19.06 46.51
CA GLY A 266 -41.57 19.79 47.72
C GLY A 266 -40.75 18.95 48.72
N ASN A 267 -41.03 19.10 50.02
CA ASN A 267 -40.36 18.39 51.12
C ASN A 267 -40.96 16.99 51.42
N ASP A 268 -41.78 16.43 50.53
CA ASP A 268 -42.49 15.17 50.80
C ASP A 268 -41.78 13.90 50.33
N ILE A 269 -42.14 12.80 51.00
CA ILE A 269 -41.66 11.42 50.87
C ILE A 269 -42.12 10.77 49.53
N HIS A 270 -42.99 11.44 48.78
CA HIS A 270 -43.67 10.88 47.60
C HIS A 270 -43.06 11.34 46.26
N LYS A 271 -42.92 10.39 45.31
CA LYS A 271 -42.44 10.63 43.95
C LYS A 271 -43.53 11.23 43.06
N GLY A 272 -43.15 12.13 42.16
CA GLY A 272 -44.06 12.79 41.21
C GLY A 272 -44.54 11.90 40.05
N PHE A 273 -45.56 12.38 39.34
CA PHE A 273 -46.11 11.69 38.16
C PHE A 273 -45.14 11.73 36.97
N LEU A 274 -45.34 10.84 35.99
CA LEU A 274 -44.57 10.84 34.74
C LEU A 274 -44.70 12.18 34.01
N THR A 275 -43.56 12.79 33.70
CA THR A 275 -43.49 14.01 32.89
C THR A 275 -43.81 13.72 31.42
N GLU A 276 -44.18 14.75 30.65
CA GLU A 276 -44.39 14.61 29.20
C GLU A 276 -43.13 14.14 28.46
N VAL A 277 -41.94 14.48 28.96
CA VAL A 277 -40.66 13.99 28.42
C VAL A 277 -40.54 12.48 28.64
N GLN A 278 -40.85 11.98 29.85
CA GLN A 278 -40.79 10.55 30.16
C GLN A 278 -41.82 9.74 29.38
N LYS A 279 -43.04 10.26 29.19
CA LYS A 279 -44.06 9.61 28.36
C LYS A 279 -43.60 9.45 26.91
N LYS A 280 -42.87 10.43 26.36
CA LYS A 280 -42.29 10.35 25.00
C LYS A 280 -41.15 9.33 24.88
N LEU A 281 -40.49 8.96 25.99
CA LEU A 281 -39.44 7.93 25.98
C LEU A 281 -40.01 6.51 25.81
N VAL A 282 -41.25 6.25 26.23
CA VAL A 282 -41.88 4.92 26.15
C VAL A 282 -41.87 4.33 24.73
N PRO A 283 -42.36 5.01 23.68
CA PRO A 283 -42.31 4.47 22.32
C PRO A 283 -40.86 4.33 21.79
N SER A 284 -39.95 5.23 22.17
CA SER A 284 -38.53 5.13 21.78
C SER A 284 -37.86 3.91 22.39
N ILE A 285 -38.07 3.66 23.70
CA ILE A 285 -37.55 2.47 24.40
C ILE A 285 -38.11 1.20 23.75
N GLY A 286 -39.41 1.21 23.40
CA GLY A 286 -40.04 0.09 22.71
C GLY A 286 -39.41 -0.22 21.34
N GLU A 287 -38.95 0.81 20.62
CA GLU A 287 -38.26 0.62 19.34
C GLU A 287 -36.82 0.13 19.53
N ASP A 288 -36.09 0.68 20.51
CA ASP A 288 -34.74 0.23 20.86
C ASP A 288 -34.73 -1.26 21.22
N LEU A 289 -35.72 -1.74 21.98
CA LEU A 289 -35.87 -3.15 22.33
C LEU A 289 -36.11 -4.05 21.11
N LYS A 290 -36.93 -3.61 20.14
CA LYS A 290 -37.13 -4.35 18.89
C LYS A 290 -35.85 -4.40 18.05
N ASN A 291 -35.13 -3.28 17.99
CA ASN A 291 -33.84 -3.20 17.31
C ASN A 291 -32.81 -4.12 17.95
N LEU A 292 -32.77 -4.21 19.28
CA LEU A 292 -31.90 -5.13 20.01
C LEU A 292 -32.21 -6.61 19.63
N LEU A 293 -33.49 -7.01 19.56
CA LEU A 293 -33.88 -8.34 19.10
C LEU A 293 -33.57 -8.62 17.62
N LYS A 294 -33.48 -7.57 16.80
CA LYS A 294 -33.04 -7.70 15.41
C LYS A 294 -31.53 -7.91 15.36
N ILE A 295 -30.76 -7.09 16.06
CA ILE A 295 -29.30 -7.19 16.14
C ILE A 295 -28.88 -8.55 16.73
N ASP A 296 -29.57 -9.05 17.75
CA ASP A 296 -29.28 -10.35 18.36
C ASP A 296 -29.42 -11.52 17.36
N ARG A 297 -30.48 -11.52 16.54
CA ARG A 297 -30.66 -12.50 15.45
C ARG A 297 -29.58 -12.40 14.38
N GLU A 298 -29.13 -11.18 14.05
CA GLU A 298 -28.03 -10.95 13.12
C GLU A 298 -26.69 -11.45 13.70
N ILE A 299 -26.43 -11.19 14.99
CA ILE A 299 -25.25 -11.71 15.72
C ILE A 299 -25.23 -13.24 15.69
N GLN A 300 -26.37 -13.89 15.98
CA GLN A 300 -26.46 -15.35 15.94
C GLN A 300 -26.09 -15.89 14.55
N SER A 301 -26.65 -15.31 13.49
CA SER A 301 -26.34 -15.71 12.11
C SER A 301 -24.86 -15.50 11.76
N TYR A 302 -24.25 -14.37 12.16
CA TYR A 302 -22.84 -14.12 11.88
C TYR A 302 -21.89 -14.97 12.73
N LEU A 303 -22.32 -15.34 13.94
CA LEU A 303 -21.56 -16.25 14.80
C LEU A 303 -21.50 -17.65 14.17
N GLU A 304 -22.62 -18.15 13.63
CA GLU A 304 -22.67 -19.42 12.88
C GLU A 304 -21.75 -19.36 11.63
N GLU A 305 -21.80 -18.29 10.84
CA GLU A 305 -20.90 -18.11 9.69
C GLU A 305 -19.41 -18.08 10.11
N TYR A 306 -19.10 -17.44 11.24
CA TYR A 306 -17.75 -17.36 11.79
C TYR A 306 -17.25 -18.71 12.29
N THR A 307 -18.06 -19.46 13.03
CA THR A 307 -17.69 -20.79 13.52
C THR A 307 -17.44 -21.76 12.36
N ASP A 308 -18.31 -21.77 11.36
CA ASP A 308 -18.14 -22.62 10.17
C ASP A 308 -16.84 -22.29 9.43
N ALA A 309 -16.57 -21.00 9.22
CA ALA A 309 -15.34 -20.56 8.55
C ALA A 309 -14.09 -20.91 9.38
N LYS A 310 -14.17 -20.84 10.71
CA LYS A 310 -13.07 -21.17 11.61
C LYS A 310 -12.76 -22.67 11.62
N GLU A 311 -13.77 -23.52 11.68
CA GLU A 311 -13.60 -24.98 11.59
C GLU A 311 -12.95 -25.39 10.26
N VAL A 312 -13.35 -24.76 9.16
CA VAL A 312 -12.71 -24.97 7.85
C VAL A 312 -11.26 -24.52 7.86
N ALA A 313 -10.94 -23.38 8.51
CA ALA A 313 -9.57 -22.89 8.61
C ALA A 313 -8.68 -23.88 9.36
N GLU A 314 -9.12 -24.32 10.54
CA GLU A 314 -8.40 -25.30 11.37
C GLU A 314 -8.20 -26.64 10.63
N SER A 315 -9.22 -27.09 9.89
CA SER A 315 -9.13 -28.30 9.05
C SER A 315 -8.10 -28.16 7.92
N LEU A 316 -8.07 -27.00 7.25
CA LEU A 316 -7.12 -26.72 6.17
C LEU A 316 -5.69 -26.55 6.68
N GLU A 317 -5.50 -25.86 7.81
CA GLU A 317 -4.20 -25.72 8.47
C GLU A 317 -3.64 -27.08 8.89
N THR A 318 -4.47 -27.93 9.51
CA THR A 318 -4.07 -29.30 9.88
C THR A 318 -3.64 -30.11 8.67
N LYS A 319 -4.34 -29.98 7.54
CA LYS A 319 -3.98 -30.67 6.28
C LYS A 319 -2.66 -30.19 5.71
N ILE A 320 -2.37 -28.88 5.80
CA ILE A 320 -1.07 -28.34 5.35
C ILE A 320 0.06 -28.78 6.27
N GLN A 321 -0.14 -28.75 7.59
CA GLN A 321 0.88 -29.19 8.56
C GLN A 321 1.15 -30.70 8.47
N ALA A 322 0.16 -31.50 8.05
CA ALA A 322 0.32 -32.93 7.81
C ALA A 322 1.03 -33.26 6.49
N MET A 323 1.25 -32.29 5.59
CA MET A 323 2.10 -32.49 4.43
C MET A 323 3.56 -32.54 4.89
N PRO A 324 4.43 -33.34 4.24
CA PRO A 324 5.86 -33.29 4.51
C PRO A 324 6.34 -31.83 4.38
N GLU A 325 6.98 -31.31 5.43
CA GLU A 325 7.69 -30.03 5.35
C GLU A 325 8.85 -30.20 4.37
N ASP A 326 8.60 -29.94 3.10
CA ASP A 326 9.65 -29.37 2.27
C ASP A 326 9.81 -27.92 2.76
N CYS A 327 10.54 -27.76 3.88
CA CYS A 327 11.21 -26.51 4.26
C CYS A 327 12.33 -26.16 3.24
N GLU A 328 12.13 -26.48 1.96
CA GLU A 328 12.88 -25.84 0.90
C GLU A 328 12.37 -24.41 0.84
N VAL A 329 13.26 -23.46 1.14
CA VAL A 329 13.16 -22.08 0.65
C VAL A 329 12.58 -22.18 -0.76
N ASN A 330 11.40 -21.58 -1.00
CA ASN A 330 10.73 -21.62 -2.30
C ASN A 330 11.53 -20.79 -3.30
N THR A 331 12.72 -21.27 -3.62
CA THR A 331 13.71 -20.63 -4.46
C THR A 331 13.13 -20.46 -5.85
N SER A 332 12.27 -21.40 -6.29
CA SER A 332 11.49 -21.24 -7.51
C SER A 332 10.57 -20.02 -7.50
N ASP A 333 9.88 -19.78 -6.39
CA ASP A 333 8.92 -18.68 -6.26
C ASP A 333 9.66 -17.34 -6.22
N ILE A 334 10.80 -17.29 -5.51
CA ILE A 334 11.69 -16.11 -5.51
C ILE A 334 12.23 -15.86 -6.92
N LEU A 335 12.72 -16.88 -7.62
CA LEU A 335 13.27 -16.73 -8.97
C LEU A 335 12.21 -16.24 -9.97
N GLN A 336 10.98 -16.74 -9.86
CA GLN A 336 9.85 -16.22 -10.64
C GLN A 336 9.56 -14.76 -10.29
N GLU A 337 9.52 -14.44 -8.99
CA GLU A 337 9.24 -13.08 -8.53
C GLU A 337 10.30 -12.09 -9.00
N ILE A 338 11.57 -12.47 -9.11
CA ILE A 338 12.63 -11.61 -9.65
C ILE A 338 12.33 -11.21 -11.09
N ASP A 339 11.90 -12.16 -11.93
CA ASP A 339 11.55 -11.88 -13.32
C ASP A 339 10.30 -10.97 -13.39
N THR A 340 9.34 -11.15 -12.48
CA THR A 340 8.18 -10.26 -12.32
C THR A 340 8.57 -8.85 -11.87
N VAL A 341 9.40 -8.71 -10.83
CA VAL A 341 9.89 -7.41 -10.33
C VAL A 341 10.72 -6.69 -11.38
N ARG A 342 11.49 -7.42 -12.20
CA ARG A 342 12.18 -6.87 -13.37
C ARG A 342 11.22 -6.28 -14.38
N GLN A 343 10.09 -6.95 -14.64
CA GLN A 343 9.05 -6.44 -15.53
C GLN A 343 8.37 -5.20 -14.94
N MET A 344 8.01 -5.22 -13.66
CA MET A 344 7.48 -4.07 -12.92
C MET A 344 8.42 -2.87 -13.00
N ALA A 345 9.72 -3.08 -12.75
CA ALA A 345 10.77 -2.07 -12.87
C ALA A 345 10.84 -1.48 -14.29
N LYS A 346 10.73 -2.30 -15.33
CA LYS A 346 10.69 -1.82 -16.72
C LYS A 346 9.45 -0.98 -17.01
N MET A 347 8.29 -1.39 -16.49
CA MET A 347 7.02 -0.71 -16.74
C MET A 347 6.95 0.65 -16.03
N THR A 348 7.53 0.80 -14.82
CA THR A 348 7.55 2.09 -14.10
C THR A 348 8.40 3.14 -14.81
N VAL A 349 9.42 2.69 -15.53
CA VAL A 349 10.31 3.54 -16.33
C VAL A 349 9.68 3.92 -17.67
N GLY A 350 8.88 3.05 -18.27
CA GLY A 350 8.29 3.26 -19.60
C GLY A 350 9.31 3.13 -20.73
N ARG A 351 8.85 3.23 -21.99
CA ARG A 351 9.67 2.87 -23.18
C ARG A 351 10.85 3.81 -23.44
N GLN A 352 10.73 5.08 -23.09
CA GLN A 352 11.72 6.13 -23.35
C GLN A 352 12.46 6.56 -22.08
N GLY A 353 12.22 5.87 -20.96
CA GLY A 353 12.77 6.25 -19.66
C GLY A 353 14.19 5.73 -19.42
N ASN A 354 14.74 6.15 -18.28
CA ASN A 354 16.07 5.73 -17.84
C ASN A 354 16.03 4.34 -17.18
N HIS A 355 16.37 3.30 -17.95
CA HIS A 355 16.49 1.91 -17.46
C HIS A 355 17.83 1.60 -16.79
N PHE A 356 18.61 2.60 -16.36
CA PHE A 356 19.86 2.34 -15.67
C PHE A 356 19.57 1.75 -14.29
N PRO A 357 20.14 0.60 -13.94
CA PRO A 357 19.72 -0.14 -12.74
C PRO A 357 20.41 0.32 -11.45
N LEU A 358 21.45 1.15 -11.55
CA LEU A 358 22.27 1.52 -10.41
C LEU A 358 21.93 2.92 -9.91
N LEU A 359 21.98 3.08 -8.59
CA LEU A 359 21.92 4.39 -7.96
C LEU A 359 23.24 5.14 -8.16
N THR A 360 23.19 6.25 -8.89
CA THR A 360 24.36 7.09 -9.18
C THR A 360 24.00 8.57 -9.15
N ARG A 361 24.98 9.41 -8.79
CA ARG A 361 24.85 10.88 -8.82
C ARG A 361 24.52 11.46 -10.19
N GLU A 362 24.78 10.73 -11.27
CA GLU A 362 24.49 11.15 -12.66
C GLU A 362 22.99 11.20 -12.94
N PHE A 363 22.21 10.32 -12.30
CA PHE A 363 20.78 10.16 -12.61
C PHE A 363 19.88 10.48 -11.43
N PHE A 364 20.40 10.44 -10.20
CA PHE A 364 19.66 10.77 -9.00
C PHE A 364 19.58 12.30 -8.80
N HIS A 365 18.39 12.84 -9.02
CA HIS A 365 18.08 14.27 -8.89
C HIS A 365 16.95 14.55 -7.89
N CYS A 366 16.49 13.53 -7.17
CA CYS A 366 15.36 13.65 -6.25
C CYS A 366 15.79 14.35 -4.96
N MET A 367 14.91 15.20 -4.42
CA MET A 367 15.07 15.70 -3.06
C MET A 367 14.74 14.59 -2.05
N PRO A 368 15.27 14.64 -0.81
CA PRO A 368 15.04 13.59 0.20
C PRO A 368 13.55 13.28 0.43
N ARG A 369 12.68 14.30 0.55
CA ARG A 369 11.22 14.15 0.73
C ARG A 369 10.47 13.75 -0.55
N GLN A 370 11.11 13.84 -1.72
CA GLN A 370 10.57 13.44 -3.02
C GLN A 370 11.15 12.12 -3.52
N THR A 371 11.97 11.45 -2.70
CA THR A 371 12.47 10.11 -2.98
C THR A 371 11.49 9.10 -2.41
N GLY A 372 11.25 7.99 -3.13
CA GLY A 372 10.35 6.92 -2.73
C GLY A 372 10.89 6.09 -1.56
N TYR A 373 11.10 6.72 -0.42
CA TYR A 373 11.30 6.08 0.88
C TYR A 373 9.95 5.69 1.47
N ARG A 374 9.95 4.63 2.28
CA ARG A 374 8.74 4.11 2.93
C ARG A 374 7.92 5.20 3.60
N GLU A 375 8.58 6.01 4.42
CA GLU A 375 7.96 7.06 5.24
C GLU A 375 7.34 8.16 4.38
N ASN A 376 8.03 8.58 3.31
CA ASN A 376 7.50 9.55 2.34
C ASN A 376 6.27 9.00 1.59
N VAL A 377 6.30 7.72 1.22
CA VAL A 377 5.19 7.10 0.50
C VAL A 377 3.97 6.94 1.40
N ILE A 378 4.14 6.52 2.65
CA ILE A 378 3.04 6.43 3.62
C ILE A 378 2.39 7.80 3.85
N ASP A 379 3.21 8.84 4.04
CA ASP A 379 2.74 10.21 4.20
C ASP A 379 1.91 10.69 3.00
N LEU A 380 2.38 10.44 1.78
CA LEU A 380 1.63 10.76 0.56
C LEU A 380 0.37 9.91 0.39
N MET A 381 0.40 8.62 0.77
CA MET A 381 -0.82 7.78 0.77
C MET A 381 -1.85 8.30 1.77
N ALA A 382 -1.43 8.77 2.94
CA ALA A 382 -2.30 9.41 3.91
C ALA A 382 -2.90 10.70 3.36
N LYS A 383 -2.11 11.52 2.66
CA LYS A 383 -2.61 12.71 1.95
C LYS A 383 -3.65 12.33 0.89
N ILE A 384 -3.39 11.31 0.07
CA ILE A 384 -4.34 10.82 -0.93
C ILE A 384 -5.65 10.37 -0.28
N GLU A 385 -5.57 9.59 0.81
CA GLU A 385 -6.75 9.12 1.55
C GLU A 385 -7.56 10.26 2.18
N SER A 386 -6.89 11.35 2.62
CA SER A 386 -7.59 12.53 3.16
C SER A 386 -8.42 13.28 2.12
N ILE A 387 -7.96 13.29 0.87
CA ILE A 387 -8.67 13.92 -0.25
C ILE A 387 -9.76 12.98 -0.77
N ASP A 388 -9.41 11.70 -0.88
CA ASP A 388 -10.21 10.67 -1.49
C ASP A 388 -10.39 9.47 -0.54
N PRO A 389 -11.35 9.54 0.41
CA PRO A 389 -11.51 8.55 1.48
C PRO A 389 -11.81 7.12 0.98
N GLY A 390 -12.24 6.97 -0.27
CA GLY A 390 -12.46 5.66 -0.87
C GLY A 390 -11.19 5.00 -1.42
N ALA A 391 -10.02 5.66 -1.40
CA ALA A 391 -8.84 5.31 -2.22
C ALA A 391 -8.41 3.87 -1.99
N PHE A 392 -8.41 3.48 -0.71
CA PHE A 392 -8.02 2.17 -0.24
C PHE A 392 -9.21 1.39 0.31
N CYS A 393 -10.42 1.71 -0.14
CA CYS A 393 -11.62 1.07 0.37
C CYS A 393 -12.30 0.17 -0.67
N ARG A 394 -12.79 -0.98 -0.22
CA ARG A 394 -13.61 -1.89 -1.02
C ARG A 394 -14.95 -2.14 -0.36
N ILE A 395 -16.02 -1.97 -1.13
CA ILE A 395 -17.39 -2.17 -0.65
C ILE A 395 -17.82 -3.63 -0.91
N HIS A 396 -18.23 -4.33 0.15
CA HIS A 396 -18.82 -5.68 0.10
C HIS A 396 -20.07 -5.75 1.00
N LYS A 397 -21.21 -6.24 0.47
CA LYS A 397 -22.50 -6.27 1.19
C LYS A 397 -22.84 -4.94 1.89
N ASN A 398 -22.67 -3.82 1.17
CA ASN A 398 -22.83 -2.43 1.66
C ASN A 398 -21.87 -1.99 2.79
N ASN A 399 -20.93 -2.84 3.19
CA ASN A 399 -19.88 -2.48 4.15
C ASN A 399 -18.59 -2.09 3.44
N GLN A 400 -18.05 -0.94 3.83
CA GLN A 400 -16.78 -0.43 3.31
C GLN A 400 -15.63 -1.00 4.14
N ASN A 401 -14.75 -1.80 3.53
CA ASN A 401 -13.54 -2.33 4.13
C ASN A 401 -12.35 -1.45 3.73
N ARG A 402 -11.60 -0.88 4.68
CA ARG A 402 -10.32 -0.20 4.41
C ARG A 402 -9.21 -1.24 4.28
N ILE A 403 -8.57 -1.30 3.12
CA ILE A 403 -7.58 -2.31 2.75
C ILE A 403 -6.48 -1.64 1.93
N VAL A 404 -5.42 -1.24 2.62
CA VAL A 404 -4.23 -0.63 2.02
C VAL A 404 -3.52 -1.67 1.13
N PRO A 405 -3.19 -1.36 -0.13
CA PRO A 405 -2.48 -2.28 -0.99
C PRO A 405 -1.06 -2.53 -0.49
N TYR A 406 -0.49 -3.66 -0.86
CA TYR A 406 0.95 -3.85 -0.82
C TYR A 406 1.63 -2.85 -1.76
N VAL A 407 2.61 -2.11 -1.25
CA VAL A 407 3.40 -1.17 -2.05
C VAL A 407 4.81 -1.70 -2.22
N LEU A 408 5.21 -1.97 -3.47
CA LEU A 408 6.57 -2.34 -3.80
C LEU A 408 7.34 -1.10 -4.30
N LEU A 409 8.37 -0.72 -3.55
CA LEU A 409 9.32 0.32 -3.94
C LEU A 409 10.42 -0.29 -4.79
N VAL A 410 10.49 0.09 -6.07
CA VAL A 410 11.52 -0.42 -6.99
C VAL A 410 12.60 0.64 -7.25
N PRO A 411 13.91 0.32 -7.14
CA PRO A 411 15.00 1.28 -7.28
C PRO A 411 15.22 1.65 -8.76
N THR A 412 14.29 2.41 -9.33
CA THR A 412 14.28 2.82 -10.74
C THR A 412 14.08 4.32 -10.88
N TYR A 413 14.60 4.88 -11.98
CA TYR A 413 14.39 6.27 -12.41
C TYR A 413 13.12 6.42 -13.25
N GLY A 414 12.05 5.71 -12.85
CA GLY A 414 10.76 5.77 -13.52
C GLY A 414 9.88 6.89 -13.00
N ASP A 415 8.99 7.40 -13.83
CA ASP A 415 8.12 8.54 -13.48
C ASP A 415 6.68 8.16 -13.14
N SER A 416 6.31 6.90 -13.37
CA SER A 416 4.96 6.42 -13.19
C SER A 416 4.94 5.19 -12.29
N GLY A 417 4.11 5.22 -11.25
CA GLY A 417 3.70 4.00 -10.57
C GLY A 417 2.60 3.27 -11.37
N MET A 418 2.21 2.09 -10.89
CA MET A 418 1.12 1.31 -11.50
C MET A 418 0.48 0.36 -10.49
N CYS A 419 -0.71 -0.14 -10.83
CA CYS A 419 -1.30 -1.29 -10.16
C CYS A 419 -0.91 -2.56 -10.91
N TRP A 420 -0.28 -3.49 -10.21
CA TRP A 420 0.09 -4.79 -10.75
C TRP A 420 -1.04 -5.81 -10.58
N GLU A 421 -1.67 -5.82 -9.41
CA GLU A 421 -2.76 -6.73 -9.07
C GLU A 421 -3.78 -5.98 -8.21
N PRO A 422 -5.06 -5.87 -8.60
CA PRO A 422 -6.03 -5.11 -7.81
C PRO A 422 -6.42 -5.82 -6.51
N PHE A 423 -6.40 -7.16 -6.51
CA PHE A 423 -6.61 -8.04 -5.35
C PHE A 423 -6.31 -9.50 -5.75
N ASP A 424 -6.15 -10.39 -4.77
CA ASP A 424 -6.05 -11.82 -5.00
C ASP A 424 -7.34 -12.37 -5.63
N ARG A 425 -7.19 -13.07 -6.77
CA ARG A 425 -8.29 -13.70 -7.53
C ARG A 425 -9.16 -14.64 -6.67
N TYR A 426 -8.58 -15.29 -5.65
CA TYR A 426 -9.24 -16.22 -4.74
C TYR A 426 -9.86 -15.54 -3.51
N ASN A 427 -9.40 -14.32 -3.16
CA ASN A 427 -9.95 -13.51 -2.07
C ASN A 427 -10.22 -12.07 -2.54
N ARG A 428 -11.31 -11.87 -3.28
CA ARG A 428 -11.64 -10.55 -3.87
C ARG A 428 -12.08 -9.50 -2.86
N VAL A 429 -12.45 -9.92 -1.65
CA VAL A 429 -13.12 -9.07 -0.65
C VAL A 429 -12.12 -8.45 0.30
N THR A 430 -11.20 -9.24 0.87
CA THR A 430 -10.31 -8.77 1.92
C THR A 430 -8.82 -8.75 1.56
N SER A 431 -8.39 -9.41 0.48
CA SER A 431 -6.95 -9.47 0.13
C SER A 431 -6.39 -8.15 -0.40
N ARG A 432 -5.16 -7.81 -0.04
CA ARG A 432 -4.53 -6.57 -0.53
C ARG A 432 -4.27 -6.65 -2.05
N GLY A 433 -4.45 -5.52 -2.74
CA GLY A 433 -3.86 -5.34 -4.07
C GLY A 433 -2.36 -5.11 -3.98
N ARG A 434 -1.66 -5.03 -5.12
CA ARG A 434 -0.24 -4.72 -5.26
C ARG A 434 -0.06 -3.53 -6.18
N ILE A 435 0.55 -2.48 -5.66
CA ILE A 435 0.99 -1.33 -6.45
C ILE A 435 2.51 -1.24 -6.45
N VAL A 436 3.07 -0.74 -7.54
CA VAL A 436 4.51 -0.57 -7.72
C VAL A 436 4.80 0.91 -7.88
N VAL A 437 5.78 1.41 -7.13
CA VAL A 437 6.19 2.81 -7.13
C VAL A 437 7.70 2.89 -7.39
N PRO A 438 8.15 3.66 -8.41
CA PRO A 438 9.57 3.91 -8.61
C PRO A 438 10.14 4.74 -7.45
N MET A 439 11.37 4.44 -7.03
CA MET A 439 12.01 5.17 -5.92
C MET A 439 12.58 6.53 -6.35
N TYR A 440 12.96 6.69 -7.63
CA TYR A 440 13.62 7.91 -8.12
C TYR A 440 12.80 8.63 -9.21
N PRO A 441 11.50 8.93 -8.99
CA PRO A 441 10.70 9.64 -9.96
C PRO A 441 11.06 11.12 -10.00
N ARG A 442 10.75 11.79 -11.12
CA ARG A 442 10.78 13.25 -11.17
C ARG A 442 9.81 13.90 -10.18
N ASN A 443 8.67 13.27 -9.94
CA ASN A 443 7.68 13.70 -8.96
C ASN A 443 7.02 12.47 -8.30
N LEU A 444 7.30 12.27 -7.01
CA LEU A 444 6.79 11.13 -6.25
C LEU A 444 5.27 11.17 -6.06
N GLU A 445 4.69 12.36 -5.85
CA GLU A 445 3.25 12.52 -5.69
C GLU A 445 2.52 12.08 -6.96
N ILE A 446 3.01 12.50 -8.13
CA ILE A 446 2.44 12.09 -9.42
C ILE A 446 2.63 10.58 -9.63
N ALA A 447 3.82 10.03 -9.37
CA ALA A 447 4.07 8.60 -9.54
C ALA A 447 3.13 7.73 -8.67
N LEU A 448 2.90 8.15 -7.43
CA LEU A 448 2.00 7.48 -6.50
C LEU A 448 0.53 7.67 -6.87
N LEU A 449 0.11 8.88 -7.26
CA LEU A 449 -1.23 9.15 -7.76
C LEU A 449 -1.55 8.29 -8.97
N THR A 450 -0.60 8.10 -9.89
CA THR A 450 -0.78 7.20 -11.03
C THR A 450 -1.00 5.76 -10.59
N ALA A 451 -0.24 5.28 -9.60
CA ALA A 451 -0.42 3.93 -9.06
C ALA A 451 -1.81 3.74 -8.42
N VAL A 452 -2.26 4.72 -7.64
CA VAL A 452 -3.58 4.70 -6.98
C VAL A 452 -4.71 4.84 -8.00
N ALA A 453 -4.56 5.67 -9.03
CA ALA A 453 -5.52 5.80 -10.12
C ALA A 453 -5.67 4.48 -10.90
N ASP A 454 -4.55 3.83 -11.23
CA ASP A 454 -4.54 2.54 -11.90
C ASP A 454 -5.20 1.46 -11.01
N LEU A 455 -4.92 1.47 -9.69
CA LEU A 455 -5.58 0.59 -8.73
C LEU A 455 -7.09 0.81 -8.69
N ARG A 456 -7.53 2.07 -8.60
CA ARG A 456 -8.94 2.47 -8.63
C ARG A 456 -9.65 1.94 -9.87
N TRP A 457 -9.04 2.14 -11.04
CA TRP A 457 -9.57 1.68 -12.30
C TRP A 457 -9.67 0.16 -12.37
N GLN A 458 -8.59 -0.56 -12.02
CA GLN A 458 -8.54 -2.01 -12.09
C GLN A 458 -9.50 -2.68 -11.10
N VAL A 459 -9.58 -2.19 -9.85
CA VAL A 459 -10.54 -2.68 -8.86
C VAL A 459 -11.97 -2.50 -9.34
N ALA A 460 -12.31 -1.32 -9.87
CA ALA A 460 -13.64 -1.05 -10.39
C ALA A 460 -13.97 -1.93 -11.61
N LYS A 461 -13.01 -2.09 -12.53
CA LYS A 461 -13.15 -2.93 -13.74
C LYS A 461 -13.35 -4.40 -13.40
N GLU A 462 -12.52 -4.96 -12.52
CA GLU A 462 -12.63 -6.37 -12.13
C GLU A 462 -13.90 -6.66 -11.33
N LYS A 463 -14.32 -5.71 -10.48
CA LYS A 463 -15.57 -5.84 -9.72
C LYS A 463 -16.80 -5.83 -10.63
N ALA A 464 -16.81 -4.96 -11.65
CA ALA A 464 -17.88 -4.90 -12.64
C ALA A 464 -17.87 -6.10 -13.61
N SER A 465 -16.73 -6.80 -13.73
CA SER A 465 -16.55 -7.99 -14.57
C SER A 465 -17.06 -7.74 -15.99
N TYR A 466 -18.00 -8.53 -16.52
CA TYR A 466 -18.54 -8.36 -17.88
C TYR A 466 -19.21 -7.00 -18.12
N TYR A 467 -19.71 -6.33 -17.07
CA TYR A 467 -20.46 -5.06 -17.17
C TYR A 467 -19.57 -3.81 -17.04
N TRP A 468 -18.25 -3.96 -17.08
CA TRP A 468 -17.32 -2.85 -16.85
C TRP A 468 -17.44 -1.67 -17.84
N MET A 469 -18.09 -1.88 -19.00
CA MET A 469 -18.36 -0.85 -20.02
C MET A 469 -19.76 -0.23 -19.92
N GLU A 470 -20.63 -0.76 -19.06
CA GLU A 470 -22.05 -0.37 -18.98
C GLU A 470 -22.35 0.40 -17.70
N GLU A 471 -21.88 -0.10 -16.56
CA GLU A 471 -22.24 0.43 -15.25
C GLU A 471 -21.04 0.86 -14.39
N GLY A 472 -21.36 1.58 -13.31
CA GLY A 472 -20.38 2.02 -12.32
C GLY A 472 -19.39 3.08 -12.83
N LEU A 473 -18.26 3.19 -12.12
CA LEU A 473 -17.20 4.14 -12.43
C LEU A 473 -16.64 3.94 -13.84
N THR A 474 -16.24 2.70 -14.15
CA THR A 474 -15.59 2.37 -15.42
C THR A 474 -16.56 2.45 -16.59
N GLY A 475 -17.82 2.03 -16.40
CA GLY A 475 -18.83 2.08 -17.44
C GLY A 475 -19.17 3.50 -17.83
N GLN A 476 -19.50 4.36 -16.86
CA GLN A 476 -19.84 5.76 -17.14
C GLN A 476 -18.68 6.53 -17.75
N TYR A 477 -17.45 6.27 -17.28
CA TYR A 477 -16.25 6.88 -17.86
C TYR A 477 -15.99 6.38 -19.29
N TYR A 478 -16.17 5.07 -19.54
CA TYR A 478 -16.04 4.49 -20.87
C TYR A 478 -17.06 5.06 -21.86
N GLN A 479 -18.33 5.22 -21.44
CA GLN A 479 -19.37 5.82 -22.28
C GLN A 479 -19.04 7.27 -22.65
N TRP A 480 -18.51 8.06 -21.70
CA TRP A 480 -18.00 9.40 -22.00
C TRP A 480 -16.86 9.35 -23.02
N PHE A 481 -15.84 8.53 -22.78
CA PHE A 481 -14.68 8.38 -23.65
C PHE A 481 -15.08 8.02 -25.09
N TYR A 482 -16.01 7.08 -25.25
CA TYR A 482 -16.53 6.66 -26.54
C TYR A 482 -17.34 7.77 -27.23
N THR A 483 -18.21 8.46 -26.48
CA THR A 483 -19.02 9.58 -26.99
C THR A 483 -18.16 10.74 -27.48
N GLN A 484 -17.05 11.02 -26.79
CA GLN A 484 -16.05 12.02 -27.19
C GLN A 484 -15.16 11.56 -28.36
N LYS A 485 -15.31 10.32 -28.84
CA LYS A 485 -14.55 9.72 -29.95
C LYS A 485 -13.03 9.79 -29.73
N LEU A 486 -12.60 9.68 -28.48
CA LEU A 486 -11.19 9.70 -28.11
C LEU A 486 -10.49 8.41 -28.60
N ARG A 487 -9.19 8.52 -28.90
CA ARG A 487 -8.36 7.40 -29.35
C ARG A 487 -7.28 7.11 -28.31
N GLY A 488 -6.91 5.85 -28.18
CA GLY A 488 -5.88 5.39 -27.23
C GLY A 488 -6.49 4.50 -26.14
N ASP A 489 -5.72 4.27 -25.08
CA ASP A 489 -6.16 3.49 -23.92
C ASP A 489 -7.02 4.36 -23.00
N VAL A 490 -8.30 3.98 -22.82
CA VAL A 490 -9.24 4.65 -21.91
C VAL A 490 -8.68 4.79 -20.49
N LYS A 491 -7.87 3.82 -20.05
CA LYS A 491 -7.24 3.82 -18.74
C LYS A 491 -6.24 4.96 -18.57
N GLU A 492 -5.45 5.26 -19.60
CA GLU A 492 -4.48 6.35 -19.55
C GLU A 492 -5.18 7.70 -19.39
N TYR A 493 -6.32 7.91 -20.07
CA TYR A 493 -7.13 9.12 -19.87
C TYR A 493 -7.69 9.19 -18.45
N PHE A 494 -8.22 8.07 -17.94
CA PHE A 494 -8.74 8.01 -16.57
C PHE A 494 -7.68 8.38 -15.54
N ILE A 495 -6.46 7.86 -15.69
CA ILE A 495 -5.34 8.16 -14.81
C ILE A 495 -5.00 9.66 -14.83
N ASN A 496 -4.90 10.26 -16.03
CA ASN A 496 -4.59 11.68 -16.17
C ASN A 496 -5.68 12.56 -15.55
N ASP A 497 -6.96 12.22 -15.78
CA ASP A 497 -8.09 12.94 -15.20
C ASP A 497 -8.13 12.75 -13.67
N TYR A 498 -7.77 11.58 -13.14
CA TYR A 498 -7.67 11.36 -11.70
C TYR A 498 -6.55 12.21 -11.07
N ILE A 499 -5.41 12.37 -11.74
CA ILE A 499 -4.36 13.27 -11.27
C ILE A 499 -4.87 14.72 -11.20
N LEU A 500 -5.63 15.17 -12.20
CA LEU A 500 -6.27 16.49 -12.19
C LEU A 500 -7.35 16.60 -11.10
N TRP A 501 -8.10 15.52 -10.86
CA TRP A 501 -9.08 15.43 -9.77
C TRP A 501 -8.42 15.71 -8.42
N MET A 502 -7.31 15.03 -8.16
CA MET A 502 -6.60 15.08 -6.88
C MET A 502 -5.78 16.36 -6.68
N THR A 503 -5.23 16.95 -7.75
CA THR A 503 -4.28 18.08 -7.66
C THR A 503 -4.84 19.44 -8.09
N LYS A 504 -6.04 19.48 -8.70
CA LYS A 504 -6.66 20.71 -9.20
C LYS A 504 -8.10 20.84 -8.73
N GLU A 505 -8.93 19.82 -8.96
CA GLU A 505 -10.36 19.89 -8.63
C GLU A 505 -10.60 19.90 -7.12
N SER A 506 -9.78 19.18 -6.34
CA SER A 506 -9.76 19.23 -4.87
C SER A 506 -9.50 20.64 -4.32
N GLU A 507 -8.77 21.48 -5.05
CA GLU A 507 -8.49 22.88 -4.74
C GLU A 507 -9.53 23.84 -5.36
N GLY A 508 -10.52 23.33 -6.09
CA GLY A 508 -11.54 24.11 -6.78
C GLY A 508 -11.10 24.72 -8.11
N VAL A 509 -9.93 24.33 -8.62
CA VAL A 509 -9.46 24.69 -9.95
C VAL A 509 -10.08 23.74 -10.97
N GLN A 510 -11.11 24.20 -11.66
CA GLN A 510 -11.86 23.42 -12.65
C GLN A 510 -11.01 23.16 -13.91
N ARG A 511 -10.48 21.95 -14.05
CA ARG A 511 -9.70 21.48 -15.21
C ARG A 511 -10.34 20.31 -15.94
N LEU A 512 -11.18 19.54 -15.25
CA LEU A 512 -11.86 18.39 -15.84
C LEU A 512 -13.06 18.79 -16.71
N GLU A 513 -13.39 17.91 -17.64
CA GLU A 513 -14.64 18.00 -18.38
C GLU A 513 -15.86 17.89 -17.45
N LYS A 514 -16.95 18.56 -17.81
CA LYS A 514 -18.17 18.63 -16.97
C LYS A 514 -18.72 17.25 -16.64
N GLU A 515 -18.75 16.35 -17.63
CA GLU A 515 -19.27 14.99 -17.47
C GLU A 515 -18.34 14.14 -16.60
N VAL A 516 -17.03 14.16 -16.85
CA VAL A 516 -16.02 13.45 -16.05
C VAL A 516 -16.07 13.87 -14.58
N ARG A 517 -16.14 15.18 -14.32
CA ARG A 517 -16.31 15.72 -12.96
C ARG A 517 -17.55 15.14 -12.27
N GLY A 518 -18.66 15.03 -12.99
CA GLY A 518 -19.89 14.43 -12.46
C GLY A 518 -19.74 12.94 -12.14
N VAL A 519 -19.02 12.19 -12.97
CA VAL A 519 -18.69 10.78 -12.73
C VAL A 519 -17.81 10.64 -11.49
N PHE A 520 -16.73 11.42 -11.39
CA PHE A 520 -15.79 11.36 -10.27
C PHE A 520 -16.45 11.82 -8.96
N TRP A 521 -17.22 12.89 -8.97
CA TRP A 521 -17.97 13.36 -7.80
C TRP A 521 -18.88 12.28 -7.22
N ARG A 522 -19.49 11.45 -8.07
CA ARG A 522 -20.41 10.38 -7.66
C ARG A 522 -19.68 9.13 -7.16
N HIS A 523 -18.69 8.66 -7.89
CA HIS A 523 -18.07 7.35 -7.66
C HIS A 523 -16.76 7.40 -6.89
N MET A 524 -16.13 8.57 -6.83
CA MET A 524 -14.89 8.88 -6.13
C MET A 524 -15.04 10.21 -5.37
N PRO A 525 -16.06 10.31 -4.49
CA PRO A 525 -16.37 11.56 -3.82
C PRO A 525 -15.21 12.03 -2.94
N PHE A 526 -14.92 13.33 -2.98
CA PHE A 526 -14.02 13.94 -2.00
C PHE A 526 -14.52 13.77 -0.57
N SER A 527 -13.62 13.95 0.39
CA SER A 527 -13.98 14.06 1.80
C SER A 527 -14.99 15.17 2.04
N GLN A 528 -15.80 15.02 3.09
CA GLN A 528 -16.89 15.95 3.41
C GLN A 528 -16.36 17.39 3.60
N GLU A 529 -15.21 17.53 4.25
CA GLU A 529 -14.52 18.81 4.45
C GLU A 529 -14.20 19.51 3.11
N ILE A 530 -13.63 18.76 2.15
CA ILE A 530 -13.32 19.31 0.82
C ILE A 530 -14.62 19.67 0.09
N LYS A 531 -15.65 18.82 0.14
CA LYS A 531 -16.94 19.11 -0.50
C LYS A 531 -17.57 20.41 0.00
N GLU A 532 -17.54 20.64 1.31
CA GLU A 532 -18.06 21.86 1.93
C GLU A 532 -17.27 23.10 1.51
N ASN A 533 -15.94 22.99 1.46
CA ASN A 533 -15.07 24.04 0.96
C ASN A 533 -15.33 24.36 -0.53
N LEU A 534 -15.42 23.34 -1.38
CA LEU A 534 -15.64 23.49 -2.82
C LEU A 534 -16.98 24.13 -3.16
N ARG A 535 -18.03 23.82 -2.38
CA ARG A 535 -19.37 24.43 -2.52
C ARG A 535 -19.33 25.95 -2.48
N THR A 536 -18.39 26.55 -1.74
CA THR A 536 -18.25 28.01 -1.64
C THR A 536 -17.45 28.62 -2.78
N ARG A 537 -16.64 27.84 -3.49
CA ARG A 537 -15.69 28.33 -4.50
C ARG A 537 -16.30 28.45 -5.90
N SER A 538 -17.28 27.63 -6.25
CA SER A 538 -17.89 27.64 -7.58
C SER A 538 -19.33 27.10 -7.57
N LEU A 539 -20.18 27.71 -8.41
CA LEU A 539 -21.56 27.28 -8.63
C LEU A 539 -21.64 25.81 -9.08
N VAL A 540 -20.67 25.32 -9.86
CA VAL A 540 -20.65 23.95 -10.36
C VAL A 540 -20.56 22.94 -9.21
N TYR A 541 -19.68 23.17 -8.23
CA TYR A 541 -19.59 22.29 -7.05
C TYR A 541 -20.79 22.48 -6.12
N GLN A 542 -21.37 23.68 -6.07
CA GLN A 542 -22.60 23.92 -5.31
C GLN A 542 -23.77 23.08 -5.83
N GLU A 543 -23.95 23.01 -7.15
CA GLU A 543 -24.96 22.16 -7.77
C GLU A 543 -24.71 20.67 -7.50
N LEU A 544 -23.46 20.20 -7.61
CA LEU A 544 -23.10 18.81 -7.33
C LEU A 544 -23.36 18.44 -5.86
N TYR A 545 -23.00 19.32 -4.93
CA TYR A 545 -23.25 19.13 -3.51
C TYR A 545 -24.76 19.08 -3.19
N GLN A 546 -25.56 19.98 -3.77
CA GLN A 546 -27.00 19.97 -3.58
C GLN A 546 -27.65 18.68 -4.12
N ARG A 547 -27.14 18.15 -5.24
CA ARG A 547 -27.60 16.86 -5.78
C ARG A 547 -27.30 15.70 -4.84
N ASP A 548 -26.14 15.71 -4.17
CA ASP A 548 -25.81 14.70 -3.15
C ASP A 548 -26.78 14.77 -1.96
N LEU A 549 -27.09 15.97 -1.45
CA LEU A 549 -28.08 16.15 -0.38
C LEU A 549 -29.46 15.60 -0.76
N ASN A 550 -29.91 15.91 -1.98
CA ASN A 550 -31.21 15.44 -2.46
C ASN A 550 -31.26 13.91 -2.58
N ARG A 551 -30.15 13.26 -2.97
CA ARG A 551 -30.05 11.80 -3.00
C ARG A 551 -30.05 11.19 -1.62
N ALA A 552 -29.28 11.75 -0.68
CA ALA A 552 -29.27 11.29 0.71
C ALA A 552 -30.66 11.33 1.36
N MET A 553 -31.47 12.36 1.04
CA MET A 553 -32.86 12.43 1.48
C MET A 553 -33.78 11.42 0.78
N SER A 554 -33.48 11.03 -0.47
CA SER A 554 -34.27 10.05 -1.24
C SER A 554 -33.95 8.61 -0.89
N ASP A 555 -32.69 8.30 -0.55
CA ASP A 555 -32.25 6.95 -0.14
C ASP A 555 -32.64 6.62 1.32
N GLY A 556 -33.08 7.63 2.09
CA GLY A 556 -33.60 7.50 3.44
C GLY A 556 -35.12 7.27 3.55
N TYR A 557 -35.80 7.01 2.43
CA TYR A 557 -37.26 6.76 2.36
C TYR A 557 -37.61 5.32 1.99
#